data_AF-A0A2Z3GTE3-F1
#
_entry.id   AF-A0A2Z3GTE3-F1
#
_cell.length_a   1.000
_cell.length_b   1.000
_cell.length_c   1.000
_cell.angle_alpha   90.00
_cell.angle_beta   90.00
_cell.angle_gamma   90.00
#
_symmetry.space_group_name_H-M   'P 1'
#
loop_
_entity.id
_entity.type
_entity.pdbx_description
1 polymer ?
#
loop_
_entity_poly.entity_id
_entity_poly.type
_entity_poly.pdbx_seq_one_letter_code
_entity_poly.pdbx_strand_id
1 'polypeptide(L)'
;MGARSDVLHWTGGPSVPRVAAVGRSRFEAETSYRQRGVCVCLACTTRDDPAYWLLSARTDGERVMRIAGALTLARPARKTSPMKITRLSTDRLRVPFGKPSRVSLTDPKPAAPDAVELVLVHLETDAGVSGLGFTYLLGAGAAALRSLIDTELAPIVLNEDPRDTDRLFARAEARFRAAGFGGLAARAYSAIDTALWDAKAKAANVPLAKLLGNAKPGAAFVVSDAATVGRDPAEALKALKPHLKHGAMGVRIEIGGGDVQADAERVREIQGGLGENGWVAVTAECRFDLSTALALTHFFEDVGVDVFEDPIPTADAPGYEKLARIAEVPIAVGSTFDTREAFFQVIRAGTVRTVRPDVCRLGGITPLLKVAAVAEAYHVAVSPVRMTEVGVHLACGLASVPHVDCVSWFRDVFTGGPGFEAGKMVPHAVPGLGLTLNEESAAKYRA
;
A
#
# COMPACT_ATOMS: atom_id res chain seq x y z
N MET A 1 15.52 -5.89 -39.86
CA MET A 1 15.30 -6.81 -38.73
C MET A 1 14.03 -6.38 -38.02
N GLY A 2 12.93 -7.06 -38.27
CA GLY A 2 11.63 -6.75 -37.67
C GLY A 2 10.69 -7.91 -37.90
N ALA A 3 10.50 -8.75 -36.89
CA ALA A 3 9.43 -9.74 -36.89
C ALA A 3 8.21 -9.08 -36.26
N ARG A 4 7.23 -8.71 -37.09
CA ARG A 4 5.87 -8.40 -36.64
C ARG A 4 5.15 -9.72 -36.41
N SER A 5 4.72 -9.97 -35.18
CA SER A 5 3.81 -11.04 -34.84
C SER A 5 2.38 -10.56 -35.11
N ASP A 6 1.82 -10.91 -36.26
CA ASP A 6 0.41 -10.66 -36.56
C ASP A 6 -0.45 -11.70 -35.83
N VAL A 7 -1.16 -11.26 -34.78
CA VAL A 7 -2.15 -12.07 -34.07
C VAL A 7 -3.45 -12.05 -34.87
N LEU A 8 -3.88 -13.21 -35.38
CA LEU A 8 -5.15 -13.38 -36.08
C LEU A 8 -6.32 -13.37 -35.09
N HIS A 9 -7.22 -12.38 -35.20
CA HIS A 9 -8.48 -12.33 -34.44
C HIS A 9 -9.59 -13.16 -35.12
N TRP A 10 -10.30 -13.95 -34.30
CA TRP A 10 -11.38 -14.86 -34.68
C TRP A 10 -12.75 -14.18 -34.55
N THR A 11 -13.51 -14.11 -35.64
CA THR A 11 -14.90 -13.61 -35.66
C THR A 11 -15.76 -14.47 -36.60
N GLY A 12 -16.23 -15.64 -36.14
CA GLY A 12 -17.16 -16.45 -36.94
C GLY A 12 -17.70 -17.67 -36.18
N GLY A 13 -19.03 -17.77 -36.11
CA GLY A 13 -19.76 -18.87 -35.46
C GLY A 13 -19.66 -20.21 -36.20
N PRO A 14 -20.05 -21.33 -35.56
CA PRO A 14 -19.75 -22.67 -36.07
C PRO A 14 -20.68 -23.06 -37.22
N SER A 15 -20.10 -23.35 -38.39
CA SER A 15 -20.75 -24.19 -39.40
C SER A 15 -19.92 -25.47 -39.53
N VAL A 16 -20.54 -26.62 -39.26
CA VAL A 16 -19.89 -27.94 -39.24
C VAL A 16 -20.15 -28.64 -40.58
N PRO A 17 -19.13 -28.96 -41.40
CA PRO A 17 -19.30 -29.85 -42.54
C PRO A 17 -19.15 -31.33 -42.12
N ARG A 18 -19.89 -32.23 -42.77
CA ARG A 18 -19.88 -33.69 -42.57
C ARG A 18 -18.52 -34.31 -42.95
N VAL A 19 -18.04 -35.24 -42.12
CA VAL A 19 -16.78 -36.00 -42.29
C VAL A 19 -17.01 -37.22 -43.23
N ALA A 20 -16.12 -37.40 -44.22
CA ALA A 20 -15.98 -38.65 -44.97
C ALA A 20 -14.79 -39.44 -44.42
N ALA A 21 -15.03 -40.68 -43.99
CA ALA A 21 -14.02 -41.51 -43.32
C ALA A 21 -13.01 -42.09 -44.31
N VAL A 22 -11.71 -41.89 -44.03
CA VAL A 22 -10.62 -42.67 -44.63
C VAL A 22 -9.72 -43.21 -43.50
N GLY A 23 -9.65 -44.53 -43.37
CA GLY A 23 -8.54 -45.28 -42.74
C GLY A 23 -8.26 -45.08 -41.24
N ARG A 24 -8.72 -46.04 -40.42
CA ARG A 24 -8.24 -46.42 -39.06
C ARG A 24 -7.67 -45.33 -38.13
N SER A 25 -8.40 -44.23 -37.94
CA SER A 25 -8.40 -43.43 -36.70
C SER A 25 -9.61 -42.50 -36.73
N ARG A 26 -10.46 -42.55 -35.69
CA ARG A 26 -11.66 -41.70 -35.62
C ARG A 26 -11.22 -40.25 -35.35
N PHE A 27 -11.31 -39.39 -36.36
CA PHE A 27 -11.24 -37.93 -36.24
C PHE A 27 -12.66 -37.37 -36.29
N GLU A 28 -13.05 -36.53 -35.31
CA GLU A 28 -14.46 -36.12 -35.12
C GLU A 28 -14.85 -34.84 -35.87
N ALA A 29 -13.89 -34.03 -36.36
CA ALA A 29 -14.19 -32.88 -37.21
C ALA A 29 -12.96 -32.44 -38.03
N GLU A 30 -13.15 -32.26 -39.34
CA GLU A 30 -12.23 -31.51 -40.22
C GLU A 30 -12.88 -30.18 -40.56
N THR A 31 -12.19 -29.07 -40.26
CA THR A 31 -12.61 -27.73 -40.70
C THR A 31 -11.54 -27.19 -41.64
N SER A 32 -11.91 -26.93 -42.89
CA SER A 32 -11.02 -26.29 -43.87
C SER A 32 -11.32 -24.80 -43.93
N TYR A 33 -10.29 -23.97 -43.82
CA TYR A 33 -10.42 -22.51 -43.87
C TYR A 33 -9.72 -21.95 -45.11
N ARG A 34 -10.37 -21.01 -45.81
CA ARG A 34 -9.78 -20.25 -46.91
C ARG A 34 -9.93 -18.75 -46.63
N GLN A 35 -8.81 -18.08 -46.36
CA GLN A 35 -8.68 -16.64 -46.58
C GLN A 35 -7.33 -16.36 -47.25
N ARG A 36 -7.35 -15.49 -48.26
CA ARG A 36 -6.15 -14.94 -48.93
C ARG A 36 -5.09 -16.00 -49.34
N GLY A 37 -5.52 -17.06 -50.04
CA GLY A 37 -4.60 -18.03 -50.64
C GLY A 37 -3.93 -19.00 -49.66
N VAL A 38 -4.37 -19.05 -48.39
CA VAL A 38 -3.89 -20.02 -47.40
C VAL A 38 -4.99 -21.03 -47.07
N CYS A 39 -4.69 -22.32 -47.21
CA CYS A 39 -5.57 -23.42 -46.81
C CYS A 39 -4.97 -24.15 -45.61
N VAL A 40 -5.68 -24.20 -44.48
CA VAL A 40 -5.22 -24.85 -43.24
C VAL A 40 -6.17 -26.00 -42.87
N CYS A 41 -5.62 -27.20 -42.61
CA CYS A 41 -6.35 -28.34 -42.04
C CYS A 41 -5.93 -28.55 -40.57
N LEU A 42 -6.92 -28.57 -39.68
CA LEU A 42 -6.75 -28.87 -38.26
C LEU A 42 -7.56 -30.13 -37.92
N ALA A 43 -6.98 -31.03 -37.13
CA ALA A 43 -7.70 -32.15 -36.52
C ALA A 43 -7.64 -32.05 -34.99
N CYS A 44 -8.77 -32.29 -34.33
CA CYS A 44 -8.89 -32.33 -32.88
C CYS A 44 -9.01 -33.78 -32.40
N THR A 45 -8.29 -34.16 -31.35
CA THR A 45 -8.58 -35.39 -30.60
C THR A 45 -9.59 -35.09 -29.49
N THR A 46 -10.63 -35.94 -29.40
CA THR A 46 -11.69 -36.12 -28.38
C THR A 46 -12.02 -35.02 -27.35
N ARG A 47 -13.32 -34.92 -27.05
CA ARG A 47 -14.01 -33.91 -26.21
C ARG A 47 -13.40 -33.58 -24.83
N ASP A 48 -12.59 -34.47 -24.25
CA ASP A 48 -12.08 -34.33 -22.89
C ASP A 48 -10.63 -33.77 -22.80
N ASP A 49 -9.90 -33.68 -23.92
CA ASP A 49 -8.57 -33.04 -23.99
C ASP A 49 -8.24 -32.57 -25.42
N PRO A 50 -8.63 -31.35 -25.83
CA PRO A 50 -8.52 -30.90 -27.21
C PRO A 50 -7.07 -30.50 -27.53
N ALA A 51 -6.26 -31.47 -27.94
CA ALA A 51 -5.04 -31.21 -28.69
C ALA A 51 -5.39 -30.97 -30.16
N TYR A 52 -5.14 -29.76 -30.66
CA TYR A 52 -5.30 -29.43 -32.08
C TYR A 52 -3.99 -29.66 -32.81
N TRP A 53 -4.01 -30.51 -33.84
CA TRP A 53 -2.86 -30.77 -34.69
C TRP A 53 -3.02 -30.03 -36.02
N LEU A 54 -2.05 -29.19 -36.36
CA LEU A 54 -1.93 -28.58 -37.69
C LEU A 54 -1.44 -29.66 -38.68
N LEU A 55 -2.34 -30.19 -39.50
CA LEU A 55 -2.01 -31.29 -40.42
C LEU A 55 -1.26 -30.80 -41.66
N SER A 56 -1.65 -29.64 -42.20
CA SER A 56 -0.93 -28.96 -43.28
C SER A 56 -1.43 -27.52 -43.47
N ALA A 57 -0.55 -26.67 -44.00
CA ALA A 57 -0.89 -25.37 -44.57
C ALA A 57 -0.35 -25.29 -46.00
N ARG A 58 -1.17 -24.84 -46.96
CA ARG A 58 -0.73 -24.54 -48.34
C ARG A 58 -0.90 -23.06 -48.65
N THR A 59 0.12 -22.47 -49.25
CA THR A 59 0.07 -21.16 -49.92
C THR A 59 0.26 -21.36 -51.42
N ASP A 60 -0.51 -20.63 -52.23
CA ASP A 60 -0.42 -20.70 -53.69
C ASP A 60 0.97 -20.24 -54.17
N GLY A 61 1.83 -21.20 -54.52
CA GLY A 61 3.16 -20.97 -55.08
C GLY A 61 4.30 -21.05 -54.05
N GLU A 62 4.96 -22.21 -54.04
CA GLU A 62 6.26 -22.51 -53.43
C GLU A 62 6.36 -22.72 -51.90
N ARG A 63 6.95 -23.89 -51.59
CA ARG A 63 7.40 -24.47 -50.30
C ARG A 63 6.32 -24.85 -49.27
N VAL A 64 6.14 -26.17 -49.17
CA VAL A 64 5.56 -26.85 -48.00
C VAL A 64 6.50 -26.64 -46.80
N MET A 65 6.15 -25.77 -45.85
CA MET A 65 6.73 -25.85 -44.51
C MET A 65 6.08 -27.02 -43.76
N ARG A 66 6.81 -28.14 -43.64
CA ARG A 66 6.49 -29.15 -42.62
C ARG A 66 6.85 -28.55 -41.27
N ILE A 67 5.85 -28.06 -40.54
CA ILE A 67 6.02 -27.74 -39.11
C ILE A 67 6.00 -29.08 -38.38
N ALA A 68 7.17 -29.73 -38.29
CA ALA A 68 7.36 -30.88 -37.41
C ALA A 68 7.56 -30.35 -35.98
N GLY A 69 6.45 -29.98 -35.35
CA GLY A 69 6.45 -29.54 -33.97
C GLY A 69 5.03 -29.57 -33.44
N ALA A 70 4.81 -30.30 -32.35
CA ALA A 70 3.55 -30.24 -31.62
C ALA A 70 3.30 -28.77 -31.24
N LEU A 71 2.29 -28.15 -31.83
CA LEU A 71 1.73 -26.92 -31.29
C LEU A 71 1.01 -27.33 -30.02
N THR A 72 1.74 -27.35 -28.90
CA THR A 72 1.13 -27.36 -27.59
C THR A 72 0.42 -26.01 -27.47
N LEU A 73 -0.86 -25.97 -27.83
CA LEU A 73 -1.73 -24.88 -27.40
C LEU A 73 -1.53 -24.78 -25.90
N ALA A 74 -1.01 -23.63 -25.46
CA ALA A 74 -0.76 -23.36 -24.06
C ALA A 74 -1.96 -23.85 -23.26
N ARG A 75 -1.70 -24.68 -22.25
CA ARG A 75 -2.70 -25.16 -21.29
C ARG A 75 -3.69 -24.03 -21.03
N PRO A 76 -5.02 -24.27 -21.09
CA PRO A 76 -5.98 -23.24 -20.71
C PRO A 76 -5.53 -22.69 -19.36
N ALA A 77 -5.42 -21.36 -19.27
CA ALA A 77 -4.95 -20.66 -18.08
C ALA A 77 -5.47 -21.41 -16.86
N ARG A 78 -4.56 -21.93 -16.02
CA ARG A 78 -4.89 -22.74 -14.86
C ARG A 78 -6.05 -22.02 -14.18
N LYS A 79 -7.27 -22.60 -14.19
CA LYS A 79 -8.39 -22.03 -13.45
C LYS A 79 -7.85 -21.86 -12.04
N THR A 80 -7.64 -20.62 -11.62
CA THR A 80 -7.21 -20.34 -10.26
C THR A 80 -8.25 -21.02 -9.38
N SER A 81 -7.84 -22.02 -8.61
CA SER A 81 -8.79 -22.72 -7.73
C SER A 81 -9.54 -21.65 -6.94
N PRO A 82 -10.89 -21.77 -6.85
CA PRO A 82 -11.66 -20.85 -6.03
C PRO A 82 -11.09 -20.92 -4.61
N MET A 83 -10.78 -19.76 -4.05
CA MET A 83 -10.34 -19.61 -2.67
C MET A 83 -11.42 -18.79 -1.98
N LYS A 84 -11.87 -19.22 -0.81
CA LYS A 84 -12.90 -18.52 -0.05
C LYS A 84 -12.44 -18.26 1.36
N ILE A 85 -12.76 -17.08 1.86
CA ILE A 85 -12.57 -16.72 3.26
C ILE A 85 -13.57 -17.51 4.10
N THR A 86 -13.07 -18.39 4.96
CA THR A 86 -13.89 -19.25 5.83
C THR A 86 -14.04 -18.68 7.22
N ARG A 87 -13.07 -17.88 7.68
CA ARG A 87 -13.07 -17.28 9.02
C ARG A 87 -12.35 -15.94 9.04
N LEU A 88 -12.87 -15.05 9.88
CA LEU A 88 -12.23 -13.80 10.26
C LEU A 88 -12.32 -13.66 11.79
N SER A 89 -11.20 -13.36 12.45
CA SER A 89 -11.15 -13.09 13.89
C SER A 89 -10.32 -11.86 14.20
N THR A 90 -10.64 -11.21 15.33
CA THR A 90 -10.01 -9.97 15.76
C THR A 90 -9.34 -10.10 17.12
N ASP A 91 -8.13 -9.53 17.21
CA ASP A 91 -7.40 -9.34 18.47
C ASP A 91 -7.18 -7.84 18.71
N ARG A 92 -7.18 -7.44 19.98
CA ARG A 92 -6.91 -6.07 20.40
C ARG A 92 -5.73 -6.04 21.35
N LEU A 93 -4.74 -5.22 21.02
CA LEU A 93 -3.56 -4.98 21.83
C LEU A 93 -3.47 -3.50 22.17
N ARG A 94 -3.15 -3.18 23.43
CA ARG A 94 -2.84 -1.83 23.89
C ARG A 94 -1.34 -1.75 24.17
N VAL A 95 -0.60 -1.20 23.22
CA VAL A 95 0.86 -1.11 23.27
C VAL A 95 1.24 0.23 23.89
N PRO A 96 1.76 0.27 25.13
CA PRO A 96 2.12 1.53 25.78
C PRO A 96 3.21 2.25 24.99
N PHE A 97 3.09 3.57 24.90
CA PHE A 97 4.25 4.39 24.57
C PHE A 97 5.27 4.30 25.71
N GLY A 98 6.52 4.67 25.45
CA GLY A 98 7.51 4.86 26.50
C GLY A 98 7.14 6.03 27.44
N LYS A 99 8.09 6.92 27.76
CA LYS A 99 7.74 8.14 28.50
C LYS A 99 6.74 8.98 27.68
N PRO A 100 5.54 9.29 28.19
CA PRO A 100 4.55 10.07 27.44
C PRO A 100 5.04 11.51 27.23
N SER A 101 5.01 11.98 25.99
CA SER A 101 5.19 13.40 25.64
C SER A 101 3.89 14.16 25.90
N ARG A 102 3.96 15.34 26.54
CA ARG A 102 2.77 16.18 26.82
C ARG A 102 2.49 17.08 25.62
N VAL A 103 1.22 17.18 25.19
CA VAL A 103 0.77 18.15 24.16
C VAL A 103 -0.62 18.68 24.51
N SER A 104 -0.81 20.01 24.51
CA SER A 104 -2.01 20.71 23.96
C SER A 104 -1.92 22.23 24.18
N LEU A 105 -2.42 23.00 23.20
CA LEU A 105 -2.39 24.47 23.10
C LEU A 105 -3.73 25.16 23.39
N THR A 106 -4.81 24.40 23.51
CA THR A 106 -6.17 24.97 23.61
C THR A 106 -7.00 24.38 24.76
N ASP A 107 -6.42 23.47 25.53
CA ASP A 107 -7.09 22.84 26.67
C ASP A 107 -6.03 22.44 27.73
N PRO A 108 -6.14 22.89 28.99
CA PRO A 108 -5.16 22.56 30.03
C PRO A 108 -5.08 21.06 30.37
N LYS A 109 -6.00 20.20 29.87
CA LYS A 109 -5.93 18.74 30.06
C LYS A 109 -6.65 17.92 28.96
N PRO A 110 -5.94 17.55 27.87
CA PRO A 110 -6.03 16.18 27.37
C PRO A 110 -4.68 15.53 27.59
N ALA A 111 -4.66 14.38 28.28
CA ALA A 111 -3.47 13.57 28.31
C ALA A 111 -3.14 13.16 26.87
N ALA A 112 -1.91 13.40 26.43
CA ALA A 112 -1.41 12.77 25.22
C ALA A 112 -1.67 11.25 25.30
N PRO A 113 -1.94 10.58 24.18
CA PRO A 113 -2.15 9.15 24.20
C PRO A 113 -0.94 8.48 24.85
N ASP A 114 -1.18 7.63 25.83
CA ASP A 114 -0.17 6.89 26.59
C ASP A 114 0.08 5.49 26.00
N ALA A 115 -0.70 5.11 24.98
CA ALA A 115 -0.57 3.88 24.23
C ALA A 115 -1.06 4.03 22.79
N VAL A 116 -0.60 3.10 21.94
CA VAL A 116 -1.19 2.79 20.64
C VAL A 116 -2.16 1.62 20.83
N GLU A 117 -3.41 1.82 20.43
CA GLU A 117 -4.38 0.73 20.32
C GLU A 117 -4.21 0.06 18.96
N LEU A 118 -3.82 -1.20 18.94
CA LEU A 118 -3.63 -2.02 17.75
C LEU A 118 -4.76 -3.05 17.66
N VAL A 119 -5.48 -3.06 16.54
CA VAL A 119 -6.50 -4.08 16.24
C VAL A 119 -6.02 -4.92 15.08
N LEU A 120 -5.89 -6.22 15.34
CA LEU A 120 -5.43 -7.24 14.40
C LEU A 120 -6.64 -7.95 13.78
N VAL A 121 -6.51 -8.33 12.51
CA VAL A 121 -7.44 -9.18 11.77
C VAL A 121 -6.69 -10.39 11.27
N HIS A 122 -7.19 -11.57 11.63
CA HIS A 122 -6.73 -12.86 11.15
C HIS A 122 -7.78 -13.43 10.21
N LEU A 123 -7.35 -13.77 8.99
CA LEU A 123 -8.18 -14.31 7.93
C LEU A 123 -7.71 -15.72 7.60
N GLU A 124 -8.65 -16.66 7.51
CA GLU A 124 -8.39 -18.04 7.07
C GLU A 124 -9.21 -18.35 5.80
N THR A 125 -8.67 -19.24 4.95
CA THR A 125 -9.32 -19.65 3.72
C THR A 125 -9.46 -21.16 3.61
N ASP A 126 -10.39 -21.62 2.76
CA ASP A 126 -10.59 -23.03 2.41
C ASP A 126 -9.40 -23.66 1.66
N ALA A 127 -8.51 -22.83 1.11
CA ALA A 127 -7.28 -23.24 0.44
C ALA A 127 -6.06 -23.32 1.37
N GLY A 128 -6.23 -23.09 2.68
CA GLY A 128 -5.14 -23.12 3.66
C GLY A 128 -4.22 -21.89 3.64
N VAL A 129 -4.55 -20.86 2.86
CA VAL A 129 -3.86 -19.56 2.90
C VAL A 129 -4.48 -18.71 4.01
N SER A 130 -3.64 -18.03 4.79
CA SER A 130 -4.07 -17.07 5.80
C SER A 130 -3.62 -15.66 5.47
N GLY A 131 -4.34 -14.68 6.00
CA GLY A 131 -4.00 -13.26 5.92
C GLY A 131 -3.91 -12.65 7.32
N LEU A 132 -2.89 -11.84 7.55
CA LEU A 132 -2.75 -10.97 8.72
C LEU A 132 -2.87 -9.52 8.29
N GLY A 133 -3.72 -8.77 8.95
CA GLY A 133 -3.83 -7.33 8.76
C GLY A 133 -4.10 -6.64 10.07
N PHE A 134 -3.90 -5.32 10.09
CA PHE A 134 -3.99 -4.55 11.31
C PHE A 134 -4.25 -3.08 11.04
N THR A 135 -4.78 -2.42 12.06
CA THR A 135 -4.99 -0.98 12.09
C THR A 135 -4.71 -0.46 13.48
N TYR A 136 -4.53 0.85 13.62
CA TYR A 136 -4.23 1.45 14.91
C TYR A 136 -5.04 2.72 15.16
N LEU A 137 -5.12 3.05 16.45
CA LEU A 137 -5.67 4.30 16.95
C LEU A 137 -4.74 4.88 18.02
N LEU A 138 -4.71 6.21 18.06
CA LEU A 138 -4.12 6.98 19.14
C LEU A 138 -5.28 7.53 19.97
N GLY A 139 -5.47 6.98 21.17
CA GLY A 139 -6.60 7.33 22.03
C GLY A 139 -7.84 6.47 21.82
N ALA A 140 -9.03 7.07 21.91
CA ALA A 140 -10.30 6.36 21.98
C ALA A 140 -10.72 5.70 20.66
N GLY A 141 -11.56 4.66 20.75
CA GLY A 141 -12.29 4.09 19.60
C GLY A 141 -11.98 2.63 19.26
N ALA A 142 -11.00 1.99 19.90
CA ALA A 142 -10.59 0.62 19.57
C ALA A 142 -11.73 -0.41 19.70
N ALA A 143 -12.54 -0.30 20.75
CA ALA A 143 -13.70 -1.18 20.95
C ALA A 143 -14.78 -0.98 19.86
N ALA A 144 -15.05 0.27 19.48
CA ALA A 144 -16.00 0.59 18.42
C ALA A 144 -15.49 0.08 17.05
N LEU A 145 -14.19 0.23 16.79
CA LEU A 145 -13.54 -0.26 15.59
C LEU A 145 -13.65 -1.79 15.50
N ARG A 146 -13.35 -2.52 16.58
CA ARG A 146 -13.51 -3.98 16.62
C ARG A 146 -14.96 -4.40 16.36
N SER A 147 -15.93 -3.72 16.99
CA SER A 147 -17.35 -3.95 16.74
C SER A 147 -17.71 -3.79 15.27
N LEU A 148 -17.27 -2.70 14.62
CA LEU A 148 -17.49 -2.48 13.19
C LEU A 148 -16.88 -3.60 12.32
N ILE A 149 -15.69 -4.10 12.67
CA ILE A 149 -15.10 -5.26 11.98
C ILE A 149 -16.01 -6.47 12.11
N ASP A 150 -16.36 -6.84 13.33
CA ASP A 150 -17.06 -8.09 13.62
C ASP A 150 -18.51 -8.08 13.12
N THR A 151 -19.24 -6.96 13.25
CA THR A 151 -20.68 -6.89 12.96
C THR A 151 -21.02 -6.36 11.57
N GLU A 152 -20.25 -5.42 11.03
CA GLU A 152 -20.59 -4.71 9.79
C GLU A 152 -19.75 -5.15 8.59
N LEU A 153 -18.46 -5.42 8.81
CA LEU A 153 -17.49 -5.65 7.73
C LEU A 153 -17.17 -7.13 7.48
N ALA A 154 -17.07 -7.95 8.53
CA ALA A 154 -16.83 -9.39 8.38
C ALA A 154 -17.88 -10.08 7.47
N PRO A 155 -19.19 -9.79 7.58
CA PRO A 155 -20.20 -10.36 6.69
C PRO A 155 -20.02 -10.01 5.20
N ILE A 156 -19.28 -8.94 4.89
CA ILE A 156 -19.01 -8.53 3.50
C ILE A 156 -17.96 -9.44 2.86
N VAL A 157 -17.00 -9.93 3.64
CA VAL A 157 -15.82 -10.65 3.13
C VAL A 157 -15.90 -12.17 3.35
N LEU A 158 -16.70 -12.66 4.30
CA LEU A 158 -16.89 -14.10 4.49
C LEU A 158 -17.49 -14.75 3.22
N ASN A 159 -16.97 -15.93 2.87
CA ASN A 159 -17.27 -16.70 1.66
C ASN A 159 -16.84 -16.04 0.33
N GLU A 160 -16.12 -14.93 0.37
CA GLU A 160 -15.59 -14.26 -0.80
C GLU A 160 -14.15 -14.68 -1.09
N ASP A 161 -13.68 -14.41 -2.31
CA ASP A 161 -12.29 -14.62 -2.69
C ASP A 161 -11.42 -13.46 -2.15
N PRO A 162 -10.38 -13.74 -1.33
CA PRO A 162 -9.56 -12.68 -0.75
C PRO A 162 -8.75 -11.90 -1.80
N ARG A 163 -8.65 -12.42 -3.02
CA ARG A 163 -7.94 -11.76 -4.12
C ARG A 163 -8.75 -10.64 -4.75
N ASP A 164 -10.06 -10.59 -4.52
CA ASP A 164 -10.98 -9.60 -5.11
C ASP A 164 -11.00 -8.27 -4.33
N THR A 165 -9.83 -7.76 -3.94
CA THR A 165 -9.67 -6.59 -3.04
C THR A 165 -10.46 -5.36 -3.48
N ASP A 166 -10.42 -4.98 -4.76
CA ASP A 166 -11.21 -3.84 -5.27
C ASP A 166 -12.72 -4.06 -5.17
N ARG A 167 -13.20 -5.28 -5.43
CA ARG A 167 -14.63 -5.61 -5.30
C ARG A 167 -15.06 -5.52 -3.85
N LEU A 168 -14.26 -6.06 -2.94
CA LEU A 168 -14.56 -6.05 -1.51
C LEU A 168 -14.50 -4.63 -0.92
N PHE A 169 -13.53 -3.82 -1.35
CA PHE A 169 -13.45 -2.42 -0.96
C PHE A 169 -14.69 -1.64 -1.43
N ALA A 170 -15.11 -1.81 -2.69
CA ALA A 170 -16.31 -1.16 -3.21
C ALA A 170 -17.60 -1.58 -2.46
N ARG A 171 -17.68 -2.86 -2.03
CA ARG A 171 -18.79 -3.34 -1.19
C ARG A 171 -18.77 -2.73 0.21
N ALA A 172 -17.58 -2.56 0.80
CA ALA A 172 -17.43 -1.86 2.08
C ALA A 172 -17.85 -0.39 1.97
N GLU A 173 -17.40 0.34 0.94
CA GLU A 173 -17.87 1.71 0.67
C GLU A 173 -19.40 1.75 0.51
N ALA A 174 -19.98 0.81 -0.23
CA ALA A 174 -21.43 0.74 -0.44
C ALA A 174 -22.19 0.46 0.87
N ARG A 175 -21.67 -0.41 1.75
CA ARG A 175 -22.29 -0.73 3.04
C ARG A 175 -22.45 0.49 3.94
N PHE A 176 -21.50 1.42 3.86
CA PHE A 176 -21.46 2.64 4.67
C PHE A 176 -21.92 3.88 3.91
N ARG A 177 -22.48 3.75 2.70
CA ARG A 177 -22.86 4.91 1.86
C ARG A 177 -23.72 5.95 2.58
N ALA A 178 -24.69 5.51 3.39
CA ALA A 178 -25.57 6.42 4.13
C ALA A 178 -24.92 7.01 5.39
N ALA A 179 -23.99 6.28 6.02
CA ALA A 179 -23.33 6.70 7.27
C ALA A 179 -22.02 7.46 7.02
N GLY A 180 -21.46 7.37 5.80
CA GLY A 180 -20.12 7.83 5.44
C GLY A 180 -19.07 6.74 5.60
N PHE A 181 -18.25 6.54 4.56
CA PHE A 181 -17.07 5.68 4.62
C PHE A 181 -15.83 6.54 4.83
N GLY A 182 -15.40 6.64 6.08
CA GLY A 182 -14.27 7.44 6.55
C GLY A 182 -14.10 7.21 8.06
N GLY A 183 -13.12 7.87 8.68
CA GLY A 183 -12.91 7.77 10.12
C GLY A 183 -12.79 6.32 10.62
N LEU A 184 -13.60 5.95 11.61
CA LEU A 184 -13.56 4.60 12.20
C LEU A 184 -13.97 3.49 11.22
N ALA A 185 -14.88 3.74 10.27
CA ALA A 185 -15.33 2.72 9.32
C ALA A 185 -14.21 2.36 8.31
N ALA A 186 -13.54 3.37 7.75
CA ALA A 186 -12.39 3.16 6.90
C ALA A 186 -11.23 2.51 7.68
N ARG A 187 -10.93 3.00 8.89
CA ARG A 187 -9.91 2.37 9.76
C ARG A 187 -10.20 0.91 10.07
N ALA A 188 -11.45 0.56 10.40
CA ALA A 188 -11.87 -0.82 10.59
C ALA A 188 -11.60 -1.67 9.34
N TYR A 189 -12.00 -1.18 8.15
CA TYR A 189 -11.77 -1.89 6.90
C TYR A 189 -10.29 -2.02 6.53
N SER A 190 -9.44 -1.05 6.92
CA SER A 190 -8.00 -1.10 6.61
C SER A 190 -7.29 -2.35 7.16
N ALA A 191 -7.72 -2.84 8.33
CA ALA A 191 -7.19 -4.08 8.90
C ALA A 191 -7.58 -5.30 8.04
N ILE A 192 -8.82 -5.32 7.53
CA ILE A 192 -9.30 -6.36 6.61
C ILE A 192 -8.56 -6.27 5.28
N ASP A 193 -8.51 -5.09 4.65
CA ASP A 193 -7.85 -4.88 3.36
C ASP A 193 -6.37 -5.29 3.41
N THR A 194 -5.68 -4.94 4.48
CA THR A 194 -4.28 -5.37 4.71
C THR A 194 -4.18 -6.89 4.79
N ALA A 195 -5.09 -7.58 5.48
CA ALA A 195 -5.14 -9.04 5.55
C ALA A 195 -5.43 -9.69 4.19
N LEU A 196 -6.30 -9.07 3.37
CA LEU A 196 -6.58 -9.52 2.01
C LEU A 196 -5.33 -9.42 1.13
N TRP A 197 -4.57 -8.33 1.23
CA TRP A 197 -3.32 -8.15 0.49
C TRP A 197 -2.22 -9.11 0.93
N ASP A 198 -2.11 -9.37 2.24
CA ASP A 198 -1.21 -10.39 2.78
C ASP A 198 -1.55 -11.79 2.24
N ALA A 199 -2.83 -12.19 2.32
CA ALA A 199 -3.31 -13.46 1.77
C ALA A 199 -3.09 -13.55 0.24
N LYS A 200 -3.34 -12.46 -0.49
CA LYS A 200 -3.13 -12.38 -1.94
C LYS A 200 -1.66 -12.60 -2.32
N ALA A 201 -0.73 -11.96 -1.60
CA ALA A 201 0.70 -12.12 -1.82
C ALA A 201 1.20 -13.52 -1.41
N LYS A 202 0.69 -14.08 -0.31
CA LYS A 202 0.95 -15.48 0.10
C LYS A 202 0.43 -16.50 -0.92
N ALA A 203 -0.77 -16.30 -1.46
CA ALA A 203 -1.33 -17.13 -2.52
C ALA A 203 -0.50 -17.10 -3.81
N ALA A 204 0.16 -15.96 -4.10
CA ALA A 204 1.11 -15.81 -5.19
C ALA A 204 2.54 -16.28 -4.84
N ASN A 205 2.78 -16.73 -3.60
CA ASN A 205 4.07 -17.14 -3.06
C ASN A 205 5.19 -16.09 -3.25
N VAL A 206 4.85 -14.81 -3.05
CA VAL A 206 5.80 -13.70 -3.14
C VAL A 206 5.60 -12.69 -2.00
N PRO A 207 6.65 -11.96 -1.58
CA PRO A 207 6.48 -10.82 -0.69
C PRO A 207 5.54 -9.77 -1.30
N LEU A 208 4.82 -9.03 -0.46
CA LEU A 208 3.87 -8.00 -0.92
C LEU A 208 4.55 -6.95 -1.81
N ALA A 209 5.79 -6.55 -1.50
CA ALA A 209 6.56 -5.61 -2.31
C ALA A 209 6.73 -6.11 -3.76
N LYS A 210 6.94 -7.42 -3.95
CA LYS A 210 7.03 -8.04 -5.28
C LYS A 210 5.69 -8.09 -5.99
N LEU A 211 4.61 -8.36 -5.26
CA LEU A 211 3.26 -8.31 -5.82
C LEU A 211 2.88 -6.89 -6.28
N LEU A 212 3.33 -5.85 -5.57
CA LEU A 212 3.05 -4.45 -5.89
C LEU A 212 3.86 -3.91 -7.08
N GLY A 213 5.03 -4.47 -7.36
CA GLY A 213 5.84 -4.10 -8.52
C GLY A 213 7.36 -4.17 -8.34
N ASN A 214 7.84 -4.30 -7.10
CA ASN A 214 9.28 -4.38 -6.78
C ASN A 214 10.12 -3.24 -7.39
N ALA A 215 9.63 -2.00 -7.35
CA ALA A 215 10.29 -0.83 -7.91
C ALA A 215 11.75 -0.64 -7.43
N LYS A 216 12.09 -1.07 -6.20
CA LYS A 216 13.46 -1.05 -5.67
C LYS A 216 13.71 -2.15 -4.63
N PRO A 217 14.95 -2.65 -4.50
CA PRO A 217 15.29 -3.74 -3.57
C PRO A 217 15.28 -3.32 -2.10
N GLY A 218 15.35 -2.02 -1.81
CA GLY A 218 15.31 -1.43 -0.49
C GLY A 218 15.06 0.07 -0.59
N ALA A 219 14.53 0.68 0.48
CA ALA A 219 14.15 2.09 0.51
C ALA A 219 14.91 2.87 1.59
N ALA A 220 15.13 4.16 1.35
CA ALA A 220 15.54 5.08 2.41
C ALA A 220 14.44 5.14 3.48
N PHE A 221 14.77 5.58 4.70
CA PHE A 221 13.80 5.68 5.78
C PHE A 221 14.09 6.88 6.69
N VAL A 222 13.02 7.49 7.17
CA VAL A 222 13.01 8.65 8.06
C VAL A 222 12.45 8.22 9.41
N VAL A 223 13.07 8.64 10.51
CA VAL A 223 12.61 8.31 11.87
C VAL A 223 11.59 9.35 12.35
N SER A 224 10.41 8.91 12.80
CA SER A 224 9.32 9.85 13.16
C SER A 224 8.85 9.80 14.60
N ASP A 225 9.29 8.85 15.40
CA ASP A 225 8.92 8.73 16.83
C ASP A 225 10.06 9.13 17.80
N ALA A 226 11.17 9.62 17.24
CA ALA A 226 12.34 9.99 18.01
C ALA A 226 12.40 11.47 18.42
N ALA A 227 11.67 12.35 17.73
CA ALA A 227 11.62 13.80 17.97
C ALA A 227 10.17 14.31 18.14
N THR A 228 9.43 13.65 19.03
CA THR A 228 8.05 14.01 19.39
C THR A 228 7.98 15.39 20.05
N VAL A 229 6.80 16.00 20.05
CA VAL A 229 6.57 17.33 20.64
C VAL A 229 7.12 17.43 22.05
N GLY A 230 7.83 18.52 22.33
CA GLY A 230 8.36 18.83 23.66
C GLY A 230 9.47 17.89 24.16
N ARG A 231 9.92 16.93 23.34
CA ARG A 231 11.09 16.11 23.68
C ARG A 231 12.36 16.96 23.59
N ASP A 232 13.23 16.84 24.59
CA ASP A 232 14.51 17.51 24.61
C ASP A 232 15.38 17.16 23.37
N PRO A 233 16.07 18.14 22.74
CA PRO A 233 16.93 17.91 21.58
C PRO A 233 18.00 16.82 21.78
N ALA A 234 18.67 16.82 22.93
CA ALA A 234 19.73 15.84 23.22
C ALA A 234 19.14 14.43 23.42
N GLU A 235 17.97 14.32 24.06
CA GLU A 235 17.23 13.05 24.14
C GLU A 235 16.78 12.56 22.76
N ALA A 236 16.30 13.46 21.89
CA ALA A 236 15.92 13.12 20.51
C ALA A 236 17.13 12.59 19.72
N LEU A 237 18.25 13.31 19.70
CA LEU A 237 19.48 12.89 19.02
C LEU A 237 20.01 11.55 19.55
N LYS A 238 19.92 11.32 20.86
CA LYS A 238 20.25 10.03 21.48
C LYS A 238 19.36 8.90 20.95
N ALA A 239 18.05 9.14 20.82
CA ALA A 239 17.10 8.18 20.27
C ALA A 239 17.30 7.92 18.77
N LEU A 240 17.74 8.92 17.99
CA LEU A 240 18.06 8.76 16.57
C LEU A 240 19.34 7.93 16.33
N LYS A 241 20.32 8.03 17.23
CA LYS A 241 21.67 7.47 17.02
C LYS A 241 21.69 5.99 16.56
N PRO A 242 20.90 5.06 17.11
CA PRO A 242 20.81 3.70 16.60
C PRO A 242 20.28 3.62 15.16
N HIS A 243 19.32 4.45 14.78
CA HIS A 243 18.73 4.46 13.44
C HIS A 243 19.70 5.04 12.40
N LEU A 244 20.46 6.08 12.76
CA LEU A 244 21.52 6.62 11.90
C LEU A 244 22.60 5.57 11.59
N LYS A 245 22.94 4.71 12.57
CA LYS A 245 23.85 3.57 12.33
C LYS A 245 23.30 2.54 11.33
N HIS A 246 21.97 2.45 11.21
CA HIS A 246 21.30 1.60 10.21
C HIS A 246 21.05 2.33 8.87
N GLY A 247 21.51 3.58 8.72
CA GLY A 247 21.39 4.36 7.49
C GLY A 247 20.12 5.21 7.38
N ALA A 248 19.49 5.57 8.50
CA ALA A 248 18.37 6.51 8.47
C ALA A 248 18.78 7.79 7.74
N MET A 249 17.96 8.22 6.77
CA MET A 249 18.26 9.42 5.99
C MET A 249 18.05 10.71 6.78
N GLY A 250 17.28 10.62 7.88
CA GLY A 250 16.84 11.81 8.58
C GLY A 250 15.76 11.56 9.62
N VAL A 251 15.13 12.65 10.05
CA VAL A 251 14.14 12.69 11.13
C VAL A 251 12.94 13.55 10.78
N ARG A 252 11.80 13.19 11.34
CA ARG A 252 10.61 14.03 11.40
C ARG A 252 10.43 14.56 12.82
N ILE A 253 10.43 15.87 12.93
CA ILE A 253 10.32 16.61 14.19
C ILE A 253 8.88 17.10 14.32
N GLU A 254 8.17 16.65 15.35
CA GLU A 254 6.82 17.12 15.64
C GLU A 254 6.89 18.45 16.38
N ILE A 255 6.11 19.45 15.96
CA ILE A 255 5.98 20.78 16.60
C ILE A 255 4.51 21.13 16.87
N GLY A 256 4.24 22.30 17.46
CA GLY A 256 2.91 22.70 17.91
C GLY A 256 2.68 22.36 19.38
N GLY A 257 3.74 22.40 20.20
CA GLY A 257 3.68 22.16 21.65
C GLY A 257 3.17 23.35 22.46
N GLY A 258 3.18 24.53 21.86
CA GLY A 258 2.51 25.73 22.38
C GLY A 258 3.35 26.97 22.51
N ASP A 259 4.65 26.78 22.52
CA ASP A 259 5.61 27.85 22.33
C ASP A 259 6.28 27.66 20.97
N VAL A 260 5.89 28.51 20.02
CA VAL A 260 6.40 28.46 18.64
C VAL A 260 7.90 28.74 18.59
N GLN A 261 8.42 29.59 19.47
CA GLN A 261 9.85 29.90 19.52
C GLN A 261 10.64 28.71 20.07
N ALA A 262 10.16 28.09 21.14
CA ALA A 262 10.79 26.89 21.70
C ALA A 262 10.78 25.72 20.70
N ASP A 263 9.69 25.55 19.94
CA ASP A 263 9.63 24.55 18.86
C ASP A 263 10.65 24.84 17.75
N ALA A 264 10.78 26.11 17.34
CA ALA A 264 11.74 26.53 16.33
C ALA A 264 13.19 26.30 16.79
N GLU A 265 13.55 26.70 18.01
CA GLU A 265 14.87 26.45 18.60
C GLU A 265 15.20 24.96 18.67
N ARG A 266 14.24 24.12 19.09
CA ARG A 266 14.41 22.67 19.11
C ARG A 266 14.66 22.10 17.70
N VAL A 267 13.96 22.58 16.68
CA VAL A 267 14.22 22.17 15.28
C VAL A 267 15.66 22.50 14.90
N ARG A 268 16.13 23.71 15.19
CA ARG A 268 17.53 24.13 14.91
C ARG A 268 18.55 23.27 15.63
N GLU A 269 18.35 22.97 16.91
CA GLU A 269 19.29 22.14 17.68
C GLU A 269 19.35 20.70 17.18
N ILE A 270 18.20 20.10 16.87
CA ILE A 270 18.16 18.74 16.32
C ILE A 270 18.81 18.71 14.93
N GLN A 271 18.53 19.68 14.07
CA GLN A 271 19.16 19.81 12.75
C GLN A 271 20.68 19.92 12.89
N GLY A 272 21.18 20.80 13.79
CA GLY A 272 22.62 20.97 14.02
C GLY A 272 23.30 19.70 14.54
N GLY A 273 22.57 18.89 15.32
CA GLY A 273 23.06 17.60 15.83
C GLY A 273 23.11 16.46 14.81
N LEU A 274 22.38 16.57 13.70
CA LEU A 274 22.40 15.59 12.59
C LEU A 274 23.60 15.76 11.66
N GLY A 275 24.11 16.99 11.57
CA GLY A 275 25.13 17.38 10.59
C GLY A 275 24.56 17.68 9.20
N GLU A 276 25.41 18.12 8.28
CA GLU A 276 25.04 18.74 7.00
C GLU A 276 24.24 17.84 6.03
N ASN A 277 24.18 16.52 6.26
CA ASN A 277 23.53 15.57 5.36
C ASN A 277 22.23 14.96 5.91
N GLY A 278 21.78 15.38 7.09
CA GLY A 278 20.56 14.86 7.70
C GLY A 278 19.31 15.50 7.09
N TRP A 279 18.43 14.69 6.50
CA TRP A 279 17.14 15.16 5.99
C TRP A 279 16.19 15.48 7.16
N VAL A 280 15.59 16.67 7.17
CA VAL A 280 14.72 17.12 8.26
C VAL A 280 13.32 17.42 7.73
N ALA A 281 12.36 16.62 8.18
CA ALA A 281 10.95 16.95 8.10
C ALA A 281 10.48 17.62 9.40
N VAL A 282 9.59 18.60 9.29
CA VAL A 282 8.91 19.20 10.43
C VAL A 282 7.41 19.01 10.23
N THR A 283 6.69 18.50 11.23
CA THR A 283 5.24 18.30 11.16
C THR A 283 4.53 19.06 12.28
N ALA A 284 3.52 19.86 11.93
CA ALA A 284 2.70 20.56 12.91
C ALA A 284 1.40 19.80 13.24
N GLU A 285 1.12 18.67 12.58
CA GLU A 285 -0.13 17.91 12.73
C GLU A 285 -1.41 18.78 12.73
N CYS A 286 -1.48 19.74 11.81
CA CYS A 286 -2.59 20.69 11.64
C CYS A 286 -2.80 21.67 12.80
N ARG A 287 -1.81 21.89 13.68
CA ARG A 287 -1.99 22.66 14.93
C ARG A 287 -1.84 24.17 14.80
N PHE A 288 -1.32 24.69 13.68
CA PHE A 288 -1.13 26.13 13.52
C PHE A 288 -2.21 26.78 12.68
N ASP A 289 -2.40 28.09 12.92
CA ASP A 289 -3.08 28.94 11.96
C ASP A 289 -2.14 29.34 10.80
N LEU A 290 -2.73 29.94 9.76
CA LEU A 290 -2.00 30.35 8.57
C LEU A 290 -0.91 31.38 8.86
N SER A 291 -1.15 32.31 9.79
CA SER A 291 -0.19 33.38 10.12
C SER A 291 1.07 32.80 10.79
N THR A 292 0.89 31.88 11.73
CA THR A 292 1.95 31.18 12.44
C THR A 292 2.74 30.29 11.47
N ALA A 293 2.03 29.53 10.62
CA ALA A 293 2.67 28.71 9.61
C ALA A 293 3.53 29.54 8.63
N LEU A 294 3.01 30.68 8.14
CA LEU A 294 3.77 31.58 7.26
C LEU A 294 5.01 32.15 7.95
N ALA A 295 4.90 32.57 9.21
CA ALA A 295 6.05 33.07 9.96
C ALA A 295 7.17 32.01 10.11
N LEU A 296 6.79 30.74 10.27
CA LEU A 296 7.73 29.62 10.41
C LEU A 296 8.38 29.20 9.08
N THR A 297 7.76 29.45 7.92
CA THR A 297 8.34 29.06 6.63
C THR A 297 9.73 29.67 6.42
N HIS A 298 9.89 30.97 6.65
CA HIS A 298 11.19 31.65 6.57
C HIS A 298 12.22 31.10 7.55
N PHE A 299 11.81 30.80 8.78
CA PHE A 299 12.69 30.19 9.76
C PHE A 299 13.18 28.80 9.29
N PHE A 300 12.28 28.00 8.73
CA PHE A 300 12.60 26.66 8.23
C PHE A 300 13.47 26.69 6.98
N GLU A 301 13.33 27.71 6.14
CA GLU A 301 14.25 27.99 5.03
C GLU A 301 15.67 28.26 5.54
N ASP A 302 15.82 29.15 6.54
CA ASP A 302 17.13 29.49 7.12
C ASP A 302 17.80 28.30 7.84
N VAL A 303 17.01 27.44 8.49
CA VAL A 303 17.53 26.24 9.19
C VAL A 303 17.83 25.10 8.22
N GLY A 304 17.30 25.12 7.00
CA GLY A 304 17.46 24.04 6.03
C GLY A 304 16.56 22.84 6.32
N VAL A 305 15.28 23.08 6.63
CA VAL A 305 14.26 22.04 6.70
C VAL A 305 13.86 21.62 5.28
N ASP A 306 13.81 20.31 5.03
CA ASP A 306 13.52 19.77 3.70
C ASP A 306 12.03 19.67 3.38
N VAL A 307 11.17 19.57 4.40
CA VAL A 307 9.71 19.53 4.22
C VAL A 307 8.98 20.03 5.46
N PHE A 308 7.97 20.86 5.25
CA PHE A 308 7.02 21.30 6.28
C PHE A 308 5.66 20.63 6.06
N GLU A 309 5.25 19.82 7.01
CA GLU A 309 4.15 18.87 6.88
C GLU A 309 2.95 19.26 7.73
N ASP A 310 1.76 19.14 7.12
CA ASP A 310 0.47 19.43 7.74
C ASP A 310 0.50 20.71 8.61
N PRO A 311 0.97 21.87 8.09
CA PRO A 311 1.19 23.08 8.88
C PRO A 311 -0.10 23.62 9.51
N ILE A 312 -1.20 23.59 8.76
CA ILE A 312 -2.50 24.16 9.13
C ILE A 312 -3.62 23.12 8.97
N PRO A 313 -4.83 23.36 9.52
CA PRO A 313 -5.98 22.49 9.31
C PRO A 313 -6.17 22.10 7.85
N THR A 314 -6.27 20.80 7.57
CA THR A 314 -6.43 20.26 6.22
C THR A 314 -7.69 20.72 5.49
N ALA A 315 -8.66 21.27 6.21
CA ALA A 315 -9.85 21.90 5.65
C ALA A 315 -9.57 23.32 5.06
N ASP A 316 -8.47 23.97 5.43
CA ASP A 316 -8.11 25.32 4.97
C ASP A 316 -7.40 25.29 3.61
N ALA A 317 -8.11 24.87 2.56
CA ALA A 317 -7.58 24.85 1.20
C ALA A 317 -7.05 26.22 0.73
N PRO A 318 -7.73 27.37 0.98
CA PRO A 318 -7.20 28.69 0.64
C PRO A 318 -5.89 29.01 1.37
N GLY A 319 -5.75 28.59 2.63
CA GLY A 319 -4.51 28.71 3.39
C GLY A 319 -3.36 27.93 2.75
N TYR A 320 -3.62 26.69 2.31
CA TYR A 320 -2.62 25.88 1.59
C TYR A 320 -2.24 26.50 0.24
N GLU A 321 -3.17 27.08 -0.51
CA GLU A 321 -2.84 27.82 -1.73
C GLU A 321 -1.97 29.05 -1.45
N LYS A 322 -2.17 29.71 -0.30
CA LYS A 322 -1.32 30.84 0.11
C LYS A 322 0.07 30.36 0.52
N LEU A 323 0.16 29.30 1.32
CA LEU A 323 1.44 28.69 1.71
C LEU A 323 2.24 28.25 0.48
N ALA A 324 1.62 27.54 -0.45
CA ALA A 324 2.26 27.05 -1.67
C ALA A 324 2.80 28.16 -2.59
N ARG A 325 2.29 29.40 -2.46
CA ARG A 325 2.75 30.56 -3.22
C ARG A 325 3.91 31.30 -2.55
N ILE A 326 4.08 31.16 -1.24
CA ILE A 326 5.01 31.96 -0.44
C ILE A 326 6.19 31.12 0.06
N ALA A 327 5.93 29.90 0.53
CA ALA A 327 6.94 29.04 1.10
C ALA A 327 7.89 28.52 0.02
N GLU A 328 9.20 28.67 0.25
CA GLU A 328 10.23 27.97 -0.50
C GLU A 328 10.45 26.57 0.06
N VAL A 329 10.28 26.40 1.39
CA VAL A 329 10.26 25.07 2.01
C VAL A 329 9.11 24.23 1.43
N PRO A 330 9.37 23.00 0.93
CA PRO A 330 8.32 22.15 0.38
C PRO A 330 7.21 21.85 1.38
N ILE A 331 5.95 22.00 0.95
CA ILE A 331 4.78 21.66 1.75
C ILE A 331 4.30 20.23 1.44
N ALA A 332 4.05 19.46 2.49
CA ALA A 332 3.41 18.14 2.40
C ALA A 332 2.12 18.07 3.23
N VAL A 333 1.14 17.30 2.75
CA VAL A 333 -0.18 17.22 3.43
C VAL A 333 -0.80 15.83 3.34
N GLY A 334 -1.71 15.56 4.26
CA GLY A 334 -2.73 14.52 4.10
C GLY A 334 -2.72 13.46 5.19
N SER A 335 -1.92 13.60 6.24
CA SER A 335 -1.90 12.64 7.36
C SER A 335 -3.25 12.51 8.09
N THR A 336 -4.13 13.50 7.91
CA THR A 336 -5.48 13.55 8.48
C THR A 336 -6.60 13.32 7.47
N PHE A 337 -6.30 13.16 6.18
CA PHE A 337 -7.32 12.89 5.17
C PHE A 337 -7.93 11.49 5.33
N ASP A 338 -9.25 11.42 5.13
CA ASP A 338 -10.03 10.19 5.26
C ASP A 338 -10.54 9.63 3.92
N THR A 339 -10.31 10.34 2.80
CA THR A 339 -10.81 9.94 1.48
C THR A 339 -9.76 10.11 0.39
N ARG A 340 -9.81 9.25 -0.65
CA ARG A 340 -8.94 9.36 -1.83
C ARG A 340 -9.22 10.63 -2.63
N GLU A 341 -10.47 11.11 -2.59
CA GLU A 341 -10.91 12.33 -3.26
C GLU A 341 -10.21 13.57 -2.68
N ALA A 342 -9.98 13.63 -1.36
CA ALA A 342 -9.23 14.72 -0.74
C ALA A 342 -7.79 14.80 -1.28
N PHE A 343 -7.13 13.66 -1.44
CA PHE A 343 -5.81 13.60 -2.08
C PHE A 343 -5.85 14.06 -3.54
N PHE A 344 -6.85 13.60 -4.31
CA PHE A 344 -7.00 14.03 -5.71
C PHE A 344 -7.14 15.54 -5.84
N GLN A 345 -7.92 16.19 -4.96
CA GLN A 345 -8.10 17.65 -5.01
C GLN A 345 -6.78 18.41 -4.80
N VAL A 346 -5.98 18.04 -3.79
CA VAL A 346 -4.71 18.75 -3.52
C VAL A 346 -3.64 18.45 -4.57
N ILE A 347 -3.58 17.22 -5.09
CA ILE A 347 -2.64 16.87 -6.18
C ILE A 347 -2.99 17.66 -7.44
N ARG A 348 -4.28 17.69 -7.81
CA ARG A 348 -4.76 18.42 -8.98
C ARG A 348 -4.57 19.92 -8.85
N ALA A 349 -4.71 20.48 -7.66
CA ALA A 349 -4.49 21.90 -7.40
C ALA A 349 -3.00 22.29 -7.56
N GLY A 350 -2.08 21.34 -7.51
CA GLY A 350 -0.64 21.59 -7.64
C GLY A 350 -0.04 22.34 -6.45
N THR A 351 -0.73 22.36 -5.30
CA THR A 351 -0.33 23.11 -4.10
C THR A 351 0.75 22.40 -3.30
N VAL A 352 0.96 21.10 -3.53
CA VAL A 352 1.85 20.26 -2.73
C VAL A 352 2.73 19.40 -3.63
N ARG A 353 3.95 19.11 -3.17
CA ARG A 353 4.88 18.21 -3.87
C ARG A 353 5.01 16.83 -3.23
N THR A 354 4.47 16.69 -2.02
CA THR A 354 4.39 15.42 -1.32
C THR A 354 3.01 15.28 -0.68
N VAL A 355 2.38 14.12 -0.86
CA VAL A 355 1.17 13.73 -0.12
C VAL A 355 1.49 12.64 0.88
N ARG A 356 0.78 12.64 2.01
CA ARG A 356 1.05 11.79 3.16
C ARG A 356 -0.15 10.91 3.53
N PRO A 357 -0.50 9.91 2.71
CA PRO A 357 -1.61 9.02 3.02
C PRO A 357 -1.32 8.12 4.21
N ASP A 358 -2.28 8.01 5.12
CA ASP A 358 -2.26 7.00 6.17
C ASP A 358 -3.03 5.76 5.68
N VAL A 359 -2.33 4.63 5.56
CA VAL A 359 -2.90 3.34 5.11
C VAL A 359 -4.16 3.01 5.91
N CYS A 360 -4.12 3.24 7.22
CA CYS A 360 -5.23 2.92 8.11
C CYS A 360 -6.41 3.87 7.89
N ARG A 361 -6.16 5.19 7.76
CA ARG A 361 -7.25 6.16 7.57
C ARG A 361 -7.97 6.00 6.24
N LEU A 362 -7.23 5.70 5.17
CA LEU A 362 -7.79 5.58 3.83
C LEU A 362 -8.63 4.32 3.62
N GLY A 363 -8.54 3.33 4.52
CA GLY A 363 -9.22 2.05 4.36
C GLY A 363 -8.36 0.95 3.77
N GLY A 364 -7.03 1.09 3.80
CA GLY A 364 -6.09 0.03 3.46
C GLY A 364 -5.16 0.36 2.30
N ILE A 365 -4.50 -0.68 1.79
CA ILE A 365 -3.59 -0.64 0.66
C ILE A 365 -4.36 -0.35 -0.63
N THR A 366 -5.52 -0.98 -0.84
CA THR A 366 -6.35 -0.81 -2.06
C THR A 366 -6.64 0.66 -2.42
N PRO A 367 -7.18 1.50 -1.52
CA PRO A 367 -7.38 2.92 -1.81
C PRO A 367 -6.08 3.70 -1.91
N LEU A 368 -5.05 3.34 -1.15
CA LEU A 368 -3.74 4.01 -1.23
C LEU A 368 -3.10 3.83 -2.61
N LEU A 369 -3.21 2.65 -3.24
CA LEU A 369 -2.71 2.44 -4.60
C LEU A 369 -3.35 3.39 -5.63
N LYS A 370 -4.62 3.76 -5.42
CA LYS A 370 -5.32 4.75 -6.28
C LYS A 370 -4.73 6.15 -6.08
N VAL A 371 -4.45 6.54 -4.84
CA VAL A 371 -3.75 7.80 -4.53
C VAL A 371 -2.35 7.80 -5.13
N ALA A 372 -1.61 6.70 -5.00
CA ALA A 372 -0.25 6.57 -5.52
C ALA A 372 -0.18 6.66 -7.05
N ALA A 373 -1.12 6.04 -7.75
CA ALA A 373 -1.21 6.13 -9.21
C ALA A 373 -1.50 7.56 -9.69
N VAL A 374 -2.40 8.28 -9.01
CA VAL A 374 -2.67 9.70 -9.32
C VAL A 374 -1.44 10.55 -9.02
N ALA A 375 -0.81 10.38 -7.86
CA ALA A 375 0.36 11.15 -7.47
C ALA A 375 1.52 10.95 -8.46
N GLU A 376 1.74 9.72 -8.91
CA GLU A 376 2.75 9.38 -9.93
C GLU A 376 2.51 10.13 -11.25
N ALA A 377 1.26 10.18 -11.73
CA ALA A 377 0.89 10.90 -12.95
C ALA A 377 1.12 12.42 -12.87
N TYR A 378 1.14 12.99 -11.67
CA TYR A 378 1.38 14.42 -11.42
C TYR A 378 2.79 14.71 -10.90
N HIS A 379 3.67 13.71 -10.85
CA HIS A 379 5.02 13.81 -10.29
C HIS A 379 5.04 14.34 -8.84
N VAL A 380 4.07 13.89 -8.05
CA VAL A 380 3.96 14.17 -6.61
C VAL A 380 4.45 12.95 -5.84
N ALA A 381 5.34 13.16 -4.87
CA ALA A 381 5.84 12.08 -4.03
C ALA A 381 4.76 11.62 -3.04
N VAL A 382 4.77 10.33 -2.72
CA VAL A 382 3.86 9.75 -1.72
C VAL A 382 4.70 9.31 -0.53
N SER A 383 4.46 9.90 0.64
CA SER A 383 5.13 9.57 1.89
C SER A 383 4.11 9.00 2.87
N PRO A 384 3.77 7.69 2.80
CA PRO A 384 2.79 7.09 3.69
C PRO A 384 3.15 7.31 5.16
N VAL A 385 2.13 7.58 5.97
CA VAL A 385 2.34 7.95 7.37
C VAL A 385 2.39 6.70 8.24
N ARG A 386 3.45 6.59 9.06
CA ARG A 386 3.64 5.51 10.04
C ARG A 386 3.57 4.11 9.39
N MET A 387 3.19 3.09 10.16
CA MET A 387 2.97 1.72 9.69
C MET A 387 4.19 1.14 8.97
N THR A 388 5.37 1.23 9.59
CA THR A 388 6.66 0.79 9.05
C THR A 388 6.58 -0.58 8.35
N GLU A 389 5.83 -1.50 8.94
CA GLU A 389 5.62 -2.88 8.50
C GLU A 389 4.91 -2.99 7.15
N VAL A 390 3.98 -2.07 6.84
CA VAL A 390 3.35 -1.97 5.51
C VAL A 390 4.12 -1.00 4.61
N GLY A 391 4.62 0.09 5.20
CA GLY A 391 5.35 1.18 4.53
C GLY A 391 6.58 0.69 3.78
N VAL A 392 7.32 -0.29 4.33
CA VAL A 392 8.48 -0.89 3.63
C VAL A 392 8.08 -1.57 2.33
N HIS A 393 6.92 -2.23 2.28
CA HIS A 393 6.42 -2.86 1.06
C HIS A 393 5.92 -1.83 0.04
N LEU A 394 5.28 -0.76 0.50
CA LEU A 394 4.85 0.34 -0.37
C LEU A 394 6.06 1.05 -0.98
N ALA A 395 7.07 1.39 -0.16
CA ALA A 395 8.28 2.03 -0.63
C ALA A 395 9.07 1.14 -1.60
N CYS A 396 9.25 -0.15 -1.31
CA CYS A 396 9.98 -1.04 -2.22
C CYS A 396 9.14 -1.44 -3.44
N GLY A 397 7.81 -1.44 -3.32
CA GLY A 397 6.90 -1.86 -4.38
C GLY A 397 6.56 -0.78 -5.40
N LEU A 398 6.52 0.49 -4.98
CA LEU A 398 6.00 1.61 -5.78
C LEU A 398 7.08 2.67 -6.04
N ALA A 399 7.21 3.14 -7.28
CA ALA A 399 8.20 4.16 -7.64
C ALA A 399 7.88 5.53 -7.03
N SER A 400 6.59 5.86 -6.87
CA SER A 400 6.12 7.12 -6.29
C SER A 400 6.32 7.24 -4.77
N VAL A 401 6.71 6.16 -4.09
CA VAL A 401 6.98 6.16 -2.64
C VAL A 401 8.49 6.17 -2.40
N PRO A 402 9.14 7.33 -2.11
CA PRO A 402 10.59 7.43 -2.07
C PRO A 402 11.21 6.76 -0.83
N HIS A 403 10.55 6.84 0.33
CA HIS A 403 11.09 6.42 1.62
C HIS A 403 10.03 5.76 2.52
N VAL A 404 10.47 5.13 3.60
CA VAL A 404 9.63 4.58 4.67
C VAL A 404 9.56 5.56 5.83
N ASP A 405 8.35 5.79 6.34
CA ASP A 405 8.13 6.49 7.61
C ASP A 405 8.27 5.50 8.78
N CYS A 406 9.39 5.58 9.49
CA CYS A 406 9.80 4.60 10.50
C CYS A 406 9.37 5.03 11.91
N VAL A 407 8.54 4.19 12.51
CA VAL A 407 8.20 4.17 13.94
C VAL A 407 8.45 2.79 14.53
N SER A 408 8.76 2.71 15.83
CA SER A 408 9.09 1.47 16.54
C SER A 408 7.92 0.83 17.28
N TRP A 409 6.69 1.30 17.05
CA TRP A 409 5.52 0.97 17.87
C TRP A 409 5.22 -0.53 17.98
N PHE A 410 5.38 -1.29 16.89
CA PHE A 410 5.01 -2.69 16.83
C PHE A 410 6.21 -3.65 16.72
N ARG A 411 7.42 -3.15 16.98
CA ARG A 411 8.67 -3.92 16.88
C ARG A 411 8.62 -5.22 17.70
N ASP A 412 8.06 -5.16 18.90
CA ASP A 412 7.99 -6.33 19.79
C ASP A 412 6.71 -7.16 19.59
N VAL A 413 5.72 -6.62 18.87
CA VAL A 413 4.43 -7.28 18.59
C VAL A 413 4.59 -8.32 17.49
N PHE A 414 5.41 -8.05 16.48
CA PHE A 414 5.59 -8.95 15.35
C PHE A 414 6.99 -9.57 15.32
N THR A 415 7.08 -10.79 14.83
CA THR A 415 8.32 -11.40 14.34
C THR A 415 8.38 -11.28 12.82
N GLY A 416 9.60 -11.19 12.27
CA GLY A 416 9.83 -10.89 10.86
C GLY A 416 9.72 -9.39 10.57
N GLY A 417 9.15 -9.02 9.41
CA GLY A 417 8.90 -7.63 9.04
C GLY A 417 10.11 -6.86 8.49
N PRO A 418 10.13 -5.52 8.63
CA PRO A 418 11.19 -4.67 8.09
C PRO A 418 12.58 -4.99 8.67
N GLY A 419 13.56 -5.18 7.79
CA GLY A 419 14.97 -5.32 8.11
C GLY A 419 15.82 -4.16 7.58
N PHE A 420 17.13 -4.21 7.82
CA PHE A 420 18.08 -3.22 7.32
C PHE A 420 19.21 -3.90 6.53
N GLU A 421 19.42 -3.46 5.29
CA GLU A 421 20.49 -3.94 4.42
C GLU A 421 21.12 -2.76 3.67
N ALA A 422 22.45 -2.67 3.68
CA ALA A 422 23.22 -1.64 2.97
C ALA A 422 22.69 -0.19 3.19
N GLY A 423 22.33 0.15 4.44
CA GLY A 423 21.83 1.48 4.80
C GLY A 423 20.39 1.78 4.36
N LYS A 424 19.65 0.76 3.92
CA LYS A 424 18.25 0.87 3.49
C LYS A 424 17.37 -0.07 4.29
N MET A 425 16.09 0.28 4.40
CA MET A 425 15.08 -0.61 4.95
C MET A 425 14.58 -1.57 3.86
N VAL A 426 14.46 -2.85 4.18
CA VAL A 426 14.04 -3.92 3.26
C VAL A 426 12.87 -4.71 3.83
N PRO A 427 11.90 -5.16 3.01
CA PRO A 427 10.86 -6.07 3.46
C PRO A 427 11.43 -7.46 3.70
N HIS A 428 10.80 -8.25 4.56
CA HIS A 428 11.17 -9.65 4.72
C HIS A 428 10.96 -10.43 3.40
N ALA A 429 11.85 -11.36 3.07
CA ALA A 429 11.84 -12.08 1.81
C ALA A 429 10.76 -13.19 1.69
N VAL A 430 9.94 -13.39 2.72
CA VAL A 430 8.91 -14.45 2.75
C VAL A 430 7.59 -13.94 2.16
N PRO A 431 6.69 -14.83 1.70
CA PRO A 431 5.43 -14.41 1.11
C PRO A 431 4.55 -13.56 2.03
N GLY A 432 3.79 -12.63 1.44
CA GLY A 432 2.94 -11.71 2.20
C GLY A 432 3.67 -10.49 2.76
N LEU A 433 3.21 -10.00 3.90
CA LEU A 433 3.88 -8.97 4.70
C LEU A 433 5.14 -9.49 5.39
N GLY A 434 5.30 -10.81 5.47
CA GLY A 434 6.38 -11.44 6.22
C GLY A 434 6.36 -11.12 7.71
N LEU A 435 5.17 -10.95 8.26
CA LEU A 435 4.91 -10.75 9.68
C LEU A 435 4.25 -11.99 10.27
N THR A 436 4.63 -12.33 11.49
CA THR A 436 3.90 -13.28 12.35
C THR A 436 3.72 -12.67 13.72
N LEU A 437 2.55 -12.82 14.33
CA LEU A 437 2.30 -12.30 15.68
C LEU A 437 3.23 -13.00 16.69
N ASN A 438 3.94 -12.22 17.50
CA ASN A 438 4.69 -12.74 18.63
C ASN A 438 3.73 -12.95 19.80
N GLU A 439 3.18 -14.16 19.94
CA GLU A 439 2.17 -14.44 20.97
C GLU A 439 2.65 -14.15 22.40
N GLU A 440 3.92 -14.39 22.70
CA GLU A 440 4.48 -14.13 24.04
C GLU A 440 4.49 -12.63 24.37
N SER A 441 4.93 -11.80 23.43
CA SER A 441 4.91 -10.34 23.60
C SER A 441 3.49 -9.79 23.52
N ALA A 442 2.69 -10.26 22.57
CA ALA A 442 1.31 -9.81 22.38
C ALA A 442 0.45 -10.08 23.62
N ALA A 443 0.63 -11.22 24.30
CA ALA A 443 -0.08 -11.54 25.54
C ALA A 443 0.07 -10.47 26.62
N LYS A 444 1.21 -9.76 26.66
CA LYS A 444 1.47 -8.66 27.62
C LYS A 444 0.65 -7.40 27.32
N TYR A 445 0.14 -7.28 26.10
CA TYR A 445 -0.60 -6.10 25.61
C TYR A 445 -2.09 -6.35 25.38
N ARG A 446 -2.58 -7.60 25.51
CA ARG A 446 -4.00 -7.93 25.27
C ARG A 446 -4.90 -7.13 26.22
N ALA A 447 -5.94 -6.49 25.67
CA ALA A 447 -6.82 -5.54 26.36
C ALA A 447 -8.31 -5.88 26.24
#